data_AF-D0MR79-F1
#
_entry.id   AF-D0MR79-F1
#
_cell.length_a   1.000
_cell.length_b   1.000
_cell.length_c   1.000
_cell.angle_alpha   90.00
_cell.angle_beta   90.00
_cell.angle_gamma   90.00
#
_symmetry.space_group_name_H-M   'P 1'
#
loop_
_entity.id
_entity.type
_entity.pdbx_description
1 polymer ?
#
loop_
_entity_poly.entity_id
_entity_poly.type
_entity_poly.pdbx_seq_one_letter_code
_entity_poly.pdbx_strand_id
1 'polypeptide(L)'
;MMLSPTLCRPRHLDPERLRARLGSERFNKLRYHEAAVVSTGQFHLFALSSDTLFIVPLMSRGGVDPDRCLPLRNVAMVERVLPTNKKQKGLLLLPTSQLFRLQLREAPTKKTPSEVFFSTFEPQTQLFFQLSRALRIDFQRQLIPQLQRADNALEQRLELTNLLEMFVLDLARARDDIERTGLLKELTAAAYSSDELRQLFFEDRTQVSDCTGLVALLGRQLSIPLRRSDNTKARVEFLFSIASVFSAMCFDMQLRTSCFDKLAPHELVCNLLARGVESYDKAEDVVREDFIDAQAAVLLALDAMQQYEDFRSHRHQQMRGLLIERSTSVMQQATKAPAFPDWLPKFFKRVCIAVSRAAIAIERLEDCELEGDQRKEQGESDDKEDDFACTGALKPAQVLSLWRCVTVLDLLVKCDVASGSDQVLAILLRTRKYYIDMYLRPPRFLTALTTSGKPHLEDVASKLKRFLEALRERRRGLRNKSVI
;
A
#
# COMPACT_ATOMS: atom_id res chain seq x y z
N MET A 1 2.87 -44.54 -24.64
CA MET A 1 1.91 -43.87 -23.75
C MET A 1 2.69 -42.97 -22.79
N MET A 2 2.56 -41.65 -22.91
CA MET A 2 3.14 -40.73 -21.93
C MET A 2 2.31 -40.83 -20.64
N LEU A 3 2.89 -41.41 -19.60
CA LEU A 3 2.32 -41.37 -18.26
C LEU A 3 2.15 -39.90 -17.85
N SER A 4 0.90 -39.48 -17.67
CA SER A 4 0.56 -38.21 -17.01
C SER A 4 1.37 -38.13 -15.72
N PRO A 5 2.13 -37.05 -15.46
CA PRO A 5 2.89 -36.93 -14.23
C PRO A 5 1.91 -37.12 -13.07
N THR A 6 2.17 -38.10 -12.22
CA THR A 6 1.43 -38.29 -10.98
C THR A 6 1.35 -36.94 -10.29
N LEU A 7 0.12 -36.44 -10.10
CA LEU A 7 -0.23 -35.18 -9.43
C LEU A 7 0.11 -35.24 -7.93
N CYS A 8 1.27 -35.79 -7.58
CA CYS A 8 1.81 -35.74 -6.24
C CYS A 8 2.14 -34.27 -5.98
N ARG A 9 1.29 -33.63 -5.17
CA ARG A 9 1.54 -32.32 -4.56
C ARG A 9 3.01 -32.25 -4.15
N PRO A 10 3.81 -31.29 -4.64
CA PRO A 10 5.02 -30.93 -3.94
C PRO A 10 4.54 -30.51 -2.55
N ARG A 11 4.75 -31.35 -1.52
CA ARG A 11 4.57 -30.90 -0.13
C ARG A 11 5.33 -29.59 -0.02
N HIS A 12 4.77 -28.58 0.66
CA HIS A 12 5.48 -27.35 1.01
C HIS A 12 6.92 -27.77 1.32
N LEU A 13 7.88 -27.31 0.50
CA LEU A 13 9.23 -27.85 0.56
C LEU A 13 9.66 -27.83 2.01
N ASP A 14 10.13 -28.97 2.50
CA ASP A 14 10.74 -29.06 3.82
C ASP A 14 11.68 -27.85 4.03
N PRO A 15 11.54 -27.08 5.12
CA PRO A 15 12.37 -25.92 5.40
C PRO A 15 13.86 -26.16 5.20
N GLU A 16 14.36 -27.36 5.53
CA GLU A 16 15.76 -27.74 5.30
C GLU A 16 16.10 -27.85 3.81
N ARG A 17 15.20 -28.43 3.00
CA ARG A 17 15.36 -28.52 1.54
C ARG A 17 15.27 -27.15 0.88
N LEU A 18 14.40 -26.28 1.40
CA LEU A 18 14.26 -24.89 0.97
C LEU A 18 15.52 -24.08 1.30
N ARG A 19 16.07 -24.27 2.52
CA ARG A 19 17.33 -23.66 2.96
C ARG A 19 18.51 -24.12 2.11
N ALA A 20 18.62 -25.41 1.83
CA ALA A 20 19.66 -25.97 0.97
C ALA A 20 19.59 -25.41 -0.47
N ARG A 21 18.37 -25.21 -1.00
CA ARG A 21 18.14 -24.66 -2.34
C ARG A 21 18.45 -23.17 -2.47
N LEU A 22 18.03 -22.36 -1.49
CA LEU A 22 18.16 -20.90 -1.54
C LEU A 22 19.47 -20.40 -0.91
N GLY A 23 20.13 -21.23 -0.10
CA GLY A 23 21.24 -20.83 0.75
C GLY A 23 20.78 -20.11 2.02
N SER A 24 21.58 -20.19 3.08
CA SER A 24 21.23 -19.66 4.42
C SER A 24 20.90 -18.16 4.41
N GLU A 25 21.62 -17.36 3.64
CA GLU A 25 21.42 -15.91 3.62
C GLU A 25 20.04 -15.52 3.03
N ARG A 26 19.67 -16.12 1.89
CA ARG A 26 18.38 -15.85 1.25
C ARG A 26 17.25 -16.44 2.07
N PHE A 27 17.44 -17.65 2.62
CA PHE A 27 16.48 -18.33 3.46
C PHE A 27 16.10 -17.50 4.69
N ASN A 28 17.08 -16.89 5.37
CA ASN A 28 16.84 -16.05 6.53
C ASN A 28 16.03 -14.78 6.21
N LYS A 29 16.02 -14.33 4.95
CA LYS A 29 15.26 -13.16 4.48
C LYS A 29 13.88 -13.52 3.92
N LEU A 30 13.52 -14.82 3.89
CA LEU A 30 12.23 -15.25 3.35
C LEU A 30 11.08 -14.92 4.29
N ARG A 31 10.02 -14.38 3.71
CA ARG A 31 8.77 -14.07 4.39
C ARG A 31 7.66 -15.04 4.01
N TYR A 32 7.68 -15.55 2.79
CA TYR A 32 6.65 -16.43 2.27
C TYR A 32 7.17 -17.34 1.17
N HIS A 33 6.61 -18.55 1.04
CA HIS A 33 6.87 -19.40 -0.11
C HIS A 33 5.70 -20.35 -0.42
N GLU A 34 5.44 -20.60 -1.70
CA GLU A 34 4.43 -21.54 -2.19
C GLU A 34 4.89 -22.18 -3.51
N ALA A 35 4.41 -23.39 -3.83
CA ALA A 35 4.64 -23.99 -5.13
C ALA A 35 3.57 -23.52 -6.14
N ALA A 36 3.99 -23.16 -7.34
CA ALA A 36 3.13 -22.80 -8.45
C ALA A 36 3.62 -23.43 -9.75
N VAL A 37 2.81 -23.36 -10.81
CA VAL A 37 3.09 -23.95 -12.11
C VAL A 37 3.39 -22.83 -13.09
N VAL A 38 4.64 -22.72 -13.54
CA VAL A 38 5.10 -21.67 -14.48
C VAL A 38 5.26 -22.23 -15.89
N SER A 39 5.48 -23.53 -16.00
CA SER A 39 5.58 -24.27 -17.25
C SER A 39 4.83 -25.59 -17.16
N THR A 40 4.35 -26.09 -18.30
CA THR A 40 3.48 -27.27 -18.38
C THR A 40 4.15 -28.47 -17.71
N GLY A 41 3.54 -28.99 -16.65
CA GLY A 41 4.02 -30.17 -15.93
C GLY A 41 5.24 -29.94 -15.03
N GLN A 42 5.66 -28.70 -14.79
CA GLN A 42 6.79 -28.37 -13.91
C GLN A 42 6.38 -27.38 -12.80
N PHE A 43 6.52 -27.84 -11.57
CA PHE A 43 6.35 -26.99 -10.40
C PHE A 43 7.58 -26.12 -10.20
N HIS A 44 7.33 -24.86 -9.85
CA HIS A 44 8.32 -23.90 -9.40
C HIS A 44 7.94 -23.45 -8.00
N LEU A 45 8.95 -23.28 -7.15
CA LEU A 45 8.84 -22.60 -5.88
C LEU A 45 8.86 -21.11 -6.13
N PHE A 46 7.83 -20.42 -5.64
CA PHE A 46 7.82 -18.98 -5.47
C PHE A 46 8.22 -18.70 -4.03
N ALA A 47 9.33 -18.02 -3.82
CA ALA A 47 9.79 -17.61 -2.50
C ALA A 47 10.00 -16.09 -2.47
N LEU A 48 9.45 -15.43 -1.47
CA LEU A 48 9.35 -13.98 -1.39
C LEU A 48 10.14 -13.46 -0.19
N SER A 49 11.09 -12.57 -0.43
CA SER A 49 11.77 -11.77 0.60
C SER A 49 11.13 -10.38 0.74
N SER A 50 11.77 -9.50 1.49
CA SER A 50 11.37 -8.09 1.64
C SER A 50 11.47 -7.28 0.33
N ASP A 51 12.33 -7.69 -0.60
CA ASP A 51 12.72 -6.90 -1.78
C ASP A 51 12.82 -7.73 -3.07
N THR A 52 12.70 -9.05 -2.99
CA THR A 52 13.00 -9.97 -4.09
C THR A 52 12.00 -11.12 -4.16
N LEU A 53 11.60 -11.48 -5.38
CA LEU A 53 10.88 -12.70 -5.71
C LEU A 53 11.83 -13.71 -6.35
N PHE A 54 11.94 -14.89 -5.74
CA PHE A 54 12.66 -16.03 -6.27
C PHE A 54 11.67 -17.01 -6.91
N ILE A 55 11.92 -17.40 -8.16
CA ILE A 55 11.18 -18.44 -8.88
C ILE A 55 12.17 -19.56 -9.21
N VAL A 56 12.05 -20.68 -8.52
CA VAL A 56 13.04 -21.79 -8.54
C VAL A 56 12.36 -23.08 -9.00
N PRO A 57 12.82 -23.75 -10.08
CA PRO A 57 12.19 -24.98 -10.56
C PRO A 57 12.35 -26.14 -9.57
N LEU A 58 11.27 -26.82 -9.21
CA LEU A 58 11.31 -27.88 -8.17
C LEU A 58 11.77 -29.24 -8.71
N MET A 59 11.49 -29.54 -9.97
CA MET A 59 11.81 -30.82 -10.62
C MET A 59 12.56 -30.56 -11.92
N SER A 60 13.88 -30.71 -11.91
CA SER A 60 14.72 -30.56 -13.10
C SER A 60 14.82 -31.91 -13.83
N ARG A 61 13.86 -32.24 -14.68
CA ARG A 61 14.07 -33.32 -15.67
C ARG A 61 14.83 -32.74 -16.86
N GLY A 62 16.16 -32.76 -16.80
CA GLY A 62 17.02 -32.64 -17.99
C GLY A 62 16.97 -31.32 -18.77
N GLY A 63 16.67 -30.19 -18.13
CA GLY A 63 16.70 -28.87 -18.77
C GLY A 63 16.89 -27.77 -17.75
N VAL A 64 17.86 -26.89 -18.01
CA VAL A 64 18.33 -25.79 -17.15
C VAL A 64 17.35 -24.62 -17.25
N ASP A 65 16.18 -24.69 -16.63
CA ASP A 65 15.47 -23.44 -16.33
C ASP A 65 16.25 -22.78 -15.18
N PRO A 66 16.89 -21.62 -15.39
CA PRO A 66 17.68 -20.99 -14.35
C PRO A 66 16.76 -20.43 -13.27
N ASP A 67 17.25 -20.45 -12.02
CA ASP A 67 16.63 -19.73 -10.92
C ASP A 67 16.42 -18.26 -11.33
N ARG A 68 15.17 -17.79 -11.26
CA ARG A 68 14.87 -16.39 -11.55
C ARG A 68 14.86 -15.63 -10.24
N CYS A 69 15.80 -14.70 -10.12
CA CYS A 69 15.84 -13.72 -9.05
C CYS A 69 15.29 -12.39 -9.60
N LEU A 70 14.08 -12.03 -9.19
CA LEU A 70 13.38 -10.84 -9.66
C LEU A 70 13.27 -9.83 -8.52
N PRO A 71 14.07 -8.74 -8.54
CA PRO A 71 13.84 -7.62 -7.62
C PRO A 71 12.41 -7.12 -7.77
N LEU A 72 11.71 -6.87 -6.66
CA LEU A 72 10.31 -6.43 -6.67
C LEU A 72 10.13 -5.11 -7.43
N ARG A 73 11.15 -4.23 -7.41
CA ARG A 73 11.20 -3.00 -8.21
C ARG A 73 11.08 -3.22 -9.73
N ASN A 74 11.41 -4.41 -10.22
CA ASN A 74 11.31 -4.79 -11.63
C ASN A 74 9.96 -5.44 -11.97
N VAL A 75 9.05 -5.62 -11.01
CA VAL A 75 7.72 -6.17 -11.23
C VAL A 75 6.74 -5.00 -11.28
N ALA A 76 6.05 -4.86 -12.41
CA ALA A 76 5.07 -3.79 -12.62
C ALA A 76 3.75 -4.08 -11.89
N MET A 77 3.21 -5.28 -12.08
CA MET A 77 1.97 -5.70 -11.44
C MET A 77 1.83 -7.22 -11.40
N VAL A 78 0.93 -7.68 -10.54
CA VAL A 78 0.42 -9.05 -10.53
C VAL A 78 -1.10 -9.00 -10.63
N GLU A 79 -1.69 -9.82 -11.49
CA GLU A 79 -3.14 -9.87 -11.67
C GLU A 79 -3.63 -11.29 -11.93
N ARG A 80 -4.88 -11.55 -11.55
CA ARG A 80 -5.60 -12.76 -11.91
C ARG A 80 -6.17 -12.61 -13.31
N VAL A 81 -5.95 -13.59 -14.18
CA VAL A 81 -6.33 -13.53 -15.60
C VAL A 81 -7.06 -14.80 -16.03
N LEU A 82 -7.86 -14.69 -17.09
CA LEU A 82 -8.45 -15.84 -17.76
C LEU A 82 -7.48 -16.37 -18.83
N PRO A 83 -7.37 -17.69 -19.02
CA PRO A 83 -6.49 -18.27 -20.02
C PRO A 83 -7.01 -17.99 -21.44
N THR A 84 -6.22 -17.33 -22.28
CA THR A 84 -6.57 -16.97 -23.66
C THR A 84 -6.01 -17.95 -24.69
N ASN A 85 -4.95 -18.69 -24.37
CA ASN A 85 -4.28 -19.61 -25.31
C ASN A 85 -4.03 -21.01 -24.73
N LYS A 86 -3.67 -21.96 -25.60
CA LYS A 86 -3.42 -23.37 -25.21
C LYS A 86 -2.29 -23.51 -24.18
N LYS A 87 -1.24 -22.67 -24.25
CA LYS A 87 -0.11 -22.71 -23.30
C LYS A 87 -0.58 -22.35 -21.88
N GLN A 88 -1.35 -21.27 -21.75
CA GLN A 88 -1.92 -20.83 -20.48
C GLN A 88 -2.93 -21.83 -19.92
N LYS A 89 -3.79 -22.42 -20.78
CA LYS A 89 -4.70 -23.51 -20.38
C LYS A 89 -3.91 -24.72 -19.84
N GLY A 90 -2.76 -25.02 -20.42
CA GLY A 90 -1.86 -26.10 -19.98
C GLY A 90 -1.21 -25.88 -18.60
N LEU A 91 -1.26 -24.66 -18.05
CA LEU A 91 -0.78 -24.38 -16.68
C LEU A 91 -1.82 -24.76 -15.61
N LEU A 92 -3.10 -24.79 -15.97
CA LEU A 92 -4.21 -25.11 -15.06
C LEU A 92 -4.25 -26.64 -14.83
N LEU A 93 -3.71 -27.09 -13.71
CA LEU A 93 -3.67 -28.52 -13.37
C LEU A 93 -5.01 -29.06 -12.85
N LEU A 94 -5.83 -28.19 -12.25
CA LEU A 94 -7.14 -28.55 -11.70
C LEU A 94 -8.23 -27.57 -12.18
N PRO A 95 -9.51 -27.97 -12.18
CA PRO A 95 -10.62 -27.07 -12.53
C PRO A 95 -10.71 -25.82 -11.63
N THR A 96 -10.20 -25.93 -10.41
CA THR A 96 -10.16 -24.87 -9.40
C THR A 96 -8.89 -24.02 -9.46
N SER A 97 -7.92 -24.36 -10.30
CA SER A 97 -6.68 -23.62 -10.44
C SER A 97 -6.94 -22.19 -10.92
N GLN A 98 -6.24 -21.23 -10.34
CA GLN A 98 -6.30 -19.84 -10.77
C GLN A 98 -5.01 -19.48 -11.52
N LEU A 99 -5.17 -18.84 -12.68
CA LEU A 99 -4.09 -18.31 -13.50
C LEU A 99 -3.80 -16.86 -13.13
N PHE A 100 -2.52 -16.55 -13.01
CA PHE A 100 -2.01 -15.23 -12.69
C PHE A 100 -0.97 -14.79 -13.73
N ARG A 101 -0.89 -13.48 -13.94
CA ARG A 101 0.10 -12.81 -14.79
C ARG A 101 0.94 -11.88 -13.93
N LEU A 102 2.25 -12.11 -13.92
CA LEU A 102 3.27 -11.17 -13.43
C LEU A 102 3.78 -10.37 -14.62
N GLN A 103 3.56 -9.06 -14.62
CA GLN A 103 4.10 -8.16 -15.63
C GLN A 103 5.40 -7.56 -15.11
N LEU A 104 6.48 -7.67 -15.89
CA LEU A 104 7.78 -7.11 -15.55
C LEU A 104 7.94 -5.73 -16.20
N ARG A 105 8.56 -4.80 -15.47
CA ARG A 105 9.11 -3.57 -16.05
C ARG A 105 10.31 -3.99 -16.90
N GLU A 106 10.37 -3.52 -18.15
CA GLU A 106 11.39 -3.96 -19.11
C GLU A 106 12.78 -4.04 -18.47
N ALA A 107 13.37 -5.24 -18.44
CA ALA A 107 14.73 -5.45 -17.96
C ALA A 107 15.70 -5.36 -19.16
N PRO A 108 16.93 -4.84 -18.96
CA PRO A 108 17.87 -4.42 -20.01
C PRO A 108 18.46 -5.55 -20.87
N THR A 109 17.93 -6.78 -20.81
CA THR A 109 18.44 -7.91 -21.59
C THR A 109 17.30 -8.59 -22.35
N LYS A 110 17.50 -8.82 -23.65
CA LYS A 110 16.57 -9.49 -24.59
C LYS A 110 16.11 -10.91 -24.17
N LYS A 111 16.55 -11.44 -23.03
CA LYS A 111 16.32 -12.83 -22.57
C LYS A 111 15.24 -12.97 -21.49
N THR A 112 14.81 -11.90 -20.83
CA THR A 112 13.73 -11.96 -19.82
C THR A 112 12.38 -11.67 -20.47
N PRO A 113 11.38 -12.57 -20.35
CA PRO A 113 10.05 -12.29 -20.89
C PRO A 113 9.42 -11.12 -20.15
N SER A 114 8.73 -10.24 -20.87
CA SER A 114 7.97 -9.12 -20.28
C SER A 114 6.83 -9.58 -19.38
N GLU A 115 6.37 -10.82 -19.54
CA GLU A 115 5.30 -11.42 -18.76
C GLU A 115 5.66 -12.83 -18.29
N VAL A 116 5.30 -13.15 -17.05
CA VAL A 116 5.39 -14.50 -16.49
C VAL A 116 3.99 -14.95 -16.07
N PHE A 117 3.48 -15.99 -16.71
CA PHE A 117 2.22 -16.63 -16.33
C PHE A 117 2.50 -17.75 -15.33
N PHE A 118 1.70 -17.82 -14.27
CA PHE A 118 1.79 -18.92 -13.32
C PHE A 118 0.39 -19.31 -12.84
N SER A 119 0.19 -20.61 -12.65
CA SER A 119 -1.03 -21.17 -12.09
C SER A 119 -0.78 -21.70 -10.70
N THR A 120 -1.76 -21.50 -9.85
CA THR A 120 -1.80 -22.09 -8.50
C THR A 120 -2.47 -23.45 -8.54
N PHE A 121 -2.10 -24.31 -7.60
CA PHE A 121 -2.69 -25.65 -7.50
C PHE A 121 -4.07 -25.61 -6.83
N GLU A 122 -4.22 -24.84 -5.76
CA GLU A 122 -5.46 -24.72 -4.98
C GLU A 122 -6.17 -23.38 -5.25
N PRO A 123 -7.52 -23.35 -5.28
CA PRO A 123 -8.28 -22.10 -5.44
C PRO A 123 -8.08 -21.14 -4.26
N GLN A 124 -7.66 -21.67 -3.10
CA GLN A 124 -7.42 -20.96 -1.84
C GLN A 124 -5.94 -20.60 -1.65
N THR A 125 -5.18 -20.50 -2.75
CA THR A 125 -3.80 -19.99 -2.75
C THR A 125 -3.72 -18.57 -2.17
N GLN A 126 -2.62 -18.30 -1.46
CA GLN A 126 -2.35 -16.96 -0.90
C GLN A 126 -1.17 -16.28 -1.58
N LEU A 127 -0.52 -16.96 -2.53
CA LEU A 127 0.57 -16.43 -3.33
C LEU A 127 0.23 -15.10 -3.99
N PHE A 128 -0.97 -14.97 -4.58
CA PHE A 128 -1.40 -13.72 -5.17
C PHE A 128 -1.47 -12.57 -4.16
N PHE A 129 -2.05 -12.82 -2.98
CA PHE A 129 -2.18 -11.81 -1.93
C PHE A 129 -0.82 -11.39 -1.39
N GLN A 130 0.07 -12.34 -1.13
CA GLN A 130 1.42 -12.08 -0.61
C GLN A 130 2.28 -11.31 -1.62
N LEU A 131 2.22 -11.68 -2.90
CA LEU A 131 2.88 -10.94 -3.98
C LEU A 131 2.30 -9.53 -4.11
N SER A 132 0.97 -9.38 -4.15
CA SER A 132 0.32 -8.08 -4.25
C SER A 132 0.67 -7.16 -3.08
N ARG A 133 0.70 -7.71 -1.85
CA ARG A 133 1.10 -6.99 -0.63
C ARG A 133 2.58 -6.56 -0.72
N ALA A 134 3.48 -7.47 -1.05
CA ALA A 134 4.90 -7.16 -1.13
C ALA A 134 5.23 -6.12 -2.21
N LEU A 135 4.62 -6.24 -3.40
CA LEU A 135 4.76 -5.22 -4.45
C LEU A 135 4.29 -3.84 -3.97
N ARG A 136 3.14 -3.78 -3.28
CA ARG A 136 2.62 -2.53 -2.72
C ARG A 136 3.56 -1.92 -1.68
N ILE A 137 4.18 -2.75 -0.84
CA ILE A 137 5.12 -2.31 0.20
C ILE A 137 6.41 -1.83 -0.42
N ASP A 138 7.00 -2.60 -1.34
CA ASP A 138 8.20 -2.22 -2.08
C ASP A 138 7.99 -0.88 -2.80
N PHE A 139 6.83 -0.72 -3.45
CA PHE A 139 6.49 0.50 -4.15
C PHE A 139 6.38 1.73 -3.24
N GLN A 140 5.88 1.57 -2.02
CA GLN A 140 5.90 2.64 -1.02
C GLN A 140 7.33 2.92 -0.53
N ARG A 141 8.10 1.86 -0.23
CA ARG A 141 9.46 1.97 0.29
C ARG A 141 10.37 2.77 -0.64
N GLN A 142 10.19 2.63 -1.96
CA GLN A 142 10.91 3.39 -2.98
C GLN A 142 10.75 4.92 -2.86
N LEU A 143 9.72 5.42 -2.17
CA LEU A 143 9.46 6.86 -2.01
C LEU A 143 9.54 7.33 -0.54
N ILE A 144 9.88 6.46 0.41
CA ILE A 144 10.07 6.83 1.82
C ILE A 144 11.56 7.09 2.04
N PRO A 145 12.01 8.36 2.15
CA PRO A 145 13.44 8.67 2.25
C PRO A 145 14.12 8.03 3.46
N GLN A 146 13.39 7.92 4.59
CA GLN A 146 13.90 7.33 5.82
C GLN A 146 14.29 5.86 5.66
N LEU A 147 13.59 5.12 4.79
CA LEU A 147 13.83 3.69 4.54
C LEU A 147 14.92 3.42 3.48
N GLN A 148 15.47 4.47 2.90
CA GLN A 148 16.57 4.40 1.93
C GLN A 148 17.96 4.54 2.59
N ARG A 149 18.01 4.93 3.87
CA ARG A 149 19.26 5.01 4.64
C ARG A 149 19.57 3.65 5.24
N ALA A 150 20.76 3.14 4.96
CA ALA A 150 21.23 1.86 5.46
C ALA A 150 22.01 2.07 6.77
N ASP A 151 21.30 2.21 7.88
CA ASP A 151 21.93 2.16 9.20
C ASP A 151 21.43 0.91 9.94
N ASN A 152 22.23 -0.16 9.85
CA ASN A 152 22.04 -1.33 10.68
C ASN A 152 22.76 -1.11 12.01
N ALA A 153 22.13 -0.36 12.92
CA ALA A 153 22.59 -0.35 14.31
C ALA A 153 22.25 -1.69 14.98
N LEU A 154 23.15 -2.21 15.79
CA LEU A 154 22.86 -3.38 16.62
C LEU A 154 21.97 -2.91 17.78
N GLU A 155 20.68 -3.23 17.72
CA GLU A 155 19.69 -2.76 18.71
C GLU A 155 19.68 -3.64 19.96
N GLN A 156 19.76 -3.02 21.15
CA GLN A 156 19.55 -3.72 22.41
C GLN A 156 18.10 -3.56 22.87
N ARG A 157 17.34 -4.66 22.79
CA ARG A 157 15.90 -4.68 23.10
C ARG A 157 15.54 -4.15 24.50
N LEU A 158 16.38 -4.42 25.51
CA LEU A 158 16.14 -3.93 26.88
C LEU A 158 16.24 -2.40 26.98
N GLU A 159 17.24 -1.81 26.31
CA GLU A 159 17.41 -0.35 26.27
C GLU A 159 16.23 0.32 25.56
N LEU A 160 15.79 -0.23 24.43
CA LEU A 160 14.62 0.27 23.69
C LEU A 160 13.32 0.19 24.51
N THR A 161 13.18 -0.85 25.34
CA THR A 161 12.00 -1.00 26.22
C THR A 161 11.96 0.13 27.25
N ASN A 162 13.07 0.37 27.95
CA ASN A 162 13.16 1.45 28.94
C ASN A 162 12.96 2.84 28.32
N LEU A 163 13.51 3.07 27.12
CA LEU A 163 13.31 4.33 26.39
C LEU A 163 11.85 4.52 25.99
N LEU A 164 11.16 3.47 25.55
CA LEU A 164 9.74 3.54 25.21
C LEU A 164 8.88 3.84 26.45
N GLU A 165 9.16 3.22 27.59
CA GLU A 165 8.45 3.50 28.85
C GLU A 165 8.62 4.97 29.28
N MET A 166 9.86 5.49 29.23
CA MET A 166 10.14 6.90 29.51
C MET A 166 9.43 7.83 28.53
N PHE A 167 9.47 7.52 27.24
CA PHE A 167 8.76 8.27 26.20
C PHE A 167 7.26 8.35 26.47
N VAL A 168 6.64 7.24 26.87
CA VAL A 168 5.20 7.19 27.19
C VAL A 168 4.87 8.11 28.37
N LEU A 169 5.72 8.11 29.41
CA LEU A 169 5.56 8.99 30.56
C LEU A 169 5.74 10.47 30.19
N ASP A 170 6.71 10.79 29.35
CA ASP A 170 6.96 12.16 28.89
C ASP A 170 5.80 12.66 28.00
N LEU A 171 5.30 11.83 27.10
CA LEU A 171 4.12 12.14 26.29
C LEU A 171 2.88 12.42 27.17
N ALA A 172 2.73 11.69 28.27
CA ALA A 172 1.65 11.89 29.23
C ALA A 172 1.81 13.20 30.03
N ARG A 173 3.05 13.56 30.38
CA ARG A 173 3.39 14.76 31.16
C ARG A 173 3.50 16.04 30.35
N ALA A 174 3.62 15.92 29.03
CA ALA A 174 3.70 17.05 28.11
C ALA A 174 2.59 18.07 28.36
N ARG A 175 2.95 19.35 28.36
CA ARG A 175 2.10 20.46 28.81
C ARG A 175 1.02 20.82 27.80
N ASP A 176 1.33 20.67 26.51
CA ASP A 176 0.43 21.02 25.41
C ASP A 176 0.57 20.08 24.21
N ASP A 177 -0.25 20.30 23.19
CA ASP A 177 -0.24 19.50 21.96
C ASP A 177 0.98 19.78 21.06
N ILE A 178 1.70 20.89 21.26
CA ILE A 178 2.91 21.21 20.50
C ILE A 178 4.06 20.33 20.97
N GLU A 179 4.28 20.24 22.29
CA GLU A 179 5.27 19.36 22.90
C GLU A 179 5.00 17.89 22.55
N ARG A 180 3.73 17.45 22.65
CA ARG A 180 3.33 16.09 22.24
C ARG A 180 3.61 15.83 20.75
N THR A 181 3.39 16.82 19.89
CA THR A 181 3.69 16.73 18.45
C THR A 181 5.19 16.53 18.22
N GLY A 182 6.06 17.25 18.95
CA GLY A 182 7.51 17.07 18.90
C GLY A 182 7.93 15.63 19.22
N LEU A 183 7.46 15.12 20.36
CA LEU A 183 7.73 13.73 20.80
C LEU A 183 7.26 12.70 19.76
N LEU A 184 6.03 12.83 19.24
CA LEU A 184 5.51 11.87 18.24
C LEU A 184 6.27 11.93 16.90
N LYS A 185 6.83 13.07 16.51
CA LYS A 185 7.68 13.18 15.32
C LYS A 185 8.99 12.41 15.49
N GLU A 186 9.62 12.49 16.67
CA GLU A 186 10.81 11.71 17.00
C GLU A 186 10.53 10.21 16.96
N LEU A 187 9.43 9.78 17.60
CA LEU A 187 9.00 8.38 17.57
C LEU A 187 8.73 7.89 16.14
N THR A 188 8.09 8.72 15.31
CA THR A 188 7.83 8.40 13.89
C THR A 188 9.13 8.20 13.12
N ALA A 189 10.13 9.07 13.35
CA ALA A 189 11.43 8.95 12.70
C ALA A 189 12.15 7.67 13.13
N ALA A 190 12.16 7.37 14.44
CA ALA A 190 12.78 6.16 15.00
C ALA A 190 12.12 4.87 14.49
N ALA A 191 10.79 4.88 14.29
CA ALA A 191 10.05 3.72 13.80
C ALA A 191 10.52 3.23 12.42
N TYR A 192 11.00 4.13 11.54
CA TYR A 192 11.52 3.73 10.24
C TYR A 192 12.88 3.02 10.32
N SER A 193 13.62 3.22 11.40
CA SER A 193 14.96 2.66 11.58
C SER A 193 14.98 1.37 12.40
N SER A 194 13.94 1.09 13.20
CA SER A 194 13.92 -0.04 14.14
C SER A 194 12.70 -0.93 13.97
N ASP A 195 12.92 -2.21 13.61
CA ASP A 195 11.87 -3.24 13.57
C ASP A 195 11.46 -3.65 15.00
N GLU A 196 12.41 -3.73 15.95
CA GLU A 196 12.17 -4.04 17.36
C GLU A 196 11.31 -2.98 18.03
N LEU A 197 11.53 -1.69 17.79
CA LEU A 197 10.68 -0.61 18.31
C LEU A 197 9.23 -0.77 17.84
N ARG A 198 9.03 -1.12 16.55
CA ARG A 198 7.68 -1.40 16.03
C ARG A 198 7.05 -2.58 16.75
N GLN A 199 7.79 -3.64 17.08
CA GLN A 199 7.26 -4.74 17.89
C GLN A 199 6.91 -4.28 19.31
N LEU A 200 7.82 -3.56 19.97
CA LEU A 200 7.63 -3.05 21.34
C LEU A 200 6.44 -2.11 21.44
N PHE A 201 6.16 -1.29 20.43
CA PHE A 201 4.97 -0.44 20.36
C PHE A 201 3.67 -1.22 20.62
N PHE A 202 3.54 -2.44 20.09
CA PHE A 202 2.37 -3.29 20.29
C PHE A 202 2.42 -4.14 21.57
N GLU A 203 3.62 -4.39 22.08
CA GLU A 203 3.83 -5.17 23.31
C GLU A 203 3.79 -4.30 24.57
N ASP A 204 3.90 -2.98 24.41
CA ASP A 204 3.90 -2.00 25.50
C ASP A 204 2.73 -2.20 26.46
N ARG A 205 3.05 -2.16 27.75
CA ARG A 205 2.11 -2.34 28.86
C ARG A 205 2.14 -1.17 29.83
N THR A 206 2.83 -0.09 29.49
CA THR A 206 2.91 1.11 30.31
C THR A 206 1.49 1.62 30.61
N GLN A 207 1.17 1.80 31.88
CA GLN A 207 -0.15 2.29 32.30
C GLN A 207 -0.14 3.81 32.43
N VAL A 208 -0.98 4.48 31.64
CA VAL A 208 -1.15 5.93 31.67
C VAL A 208 -2.61 6.28 31.47
N SER A 209 -3.18 7.05 32.40
CA SER A 209 -4.53 7.61 32.27
C SER A 209 -5.57 6.57 31.84
N ASP A 210 -5.65 5.44 32.55
CA ASP A 210 -6.54 4.28 32.27
C ASP A 210 -6.28 3.55 30.94
N CYS A 211 -5.23 3.91 30.20
CA CYS A 211 -4.80 3.20 28.99
C CYS A 211 -3.64 2.27 29.33
N THR A 212 -3.65 1.05 28.79
CA THR A 212 -2.53 0.12 28.88
C THR A 212 -1.82 0.08 27.54
N GLY A 213 -0.63 0.68 27.48
CA GLY A 213 0.22 0.75 26.31
C GLY A 213 -0.03 1.98 25.42
N LEU A 214 1.01 2.37 24.70
CA LEU A 214 1.05 3.54 23.82
C LEU A 214 0.03 3.45 22.69
N VAL A 215 -0.14 2.28 22.07
CA VAL A 215 -1.16 2.06 21.02
C VAL A 215 -2.55 2.50 21.49
N ALA A 216 -2.95 2.06 22.68
CA ALA A 216 -4.26 2.38 23.25
C ALA A 216 -4.37 3.87 23.62
N LEU A 217 -3.31 4.44 24.18
CA LEU A 217 -3.25 5.87 24.50
C LEU A 217 -3.44 6.73 23.25
N LEU A 218 -2.73 6.42 22.15
CA LEU A 218 -2.85 7.15 20.88
C LEU A 218 -4.21 6.94 20.22
N GLY A 219 -4.75 5.72 20.25
CA GLY A 219 -6.11 5.42 19.77
C GLY A 219 -7.18 6.22 20.51
N ARG A 220 -7.05 6.35 21.84
CA ARG A 220 -7.94 7.19 22.66
C ARG A 220 -7.84 8.67 22.28
N GLN A 221 -6.66 9.18 21.93
CA GLN A 221 -6.55 10.58 21.51
C GLN A 221 -7.30 10.88 20.21
N LEU A 222 -7.41 9.90 19.30
CA LEU A 222 -8.21 10.01 18.08
C LEU A 222 -9.73 9.97 18.37
N SER A 223 -10.17 9.29 19.43
CA SER A 223 -11.60 9.23 19.77
C SER A 223 -12.16 10.55 20.30
N ILE A 224 -11.29 11.44 20.81
CA ILE A 224 -11.68 12.74 21.37
C ILE A 224 -12.03 13.74 20.25
N PRO A 225 -13.28 14.27 20.20
CA PRO A 225 -13.70 15.26 19.20
C PRO A 225 -12.94 16.59 19.27
N LEU A 226 -12.76 17.23 18.12
CA LEU A 226 -12.22 18.59 18.04
C LEU A 226 -13.24 19.58 18.62
N ARG A 227 -13.02 20.05 19.85
CA ARG A 227 -13.80 21.16 20.42
C ARG A 227 -13.40 22.48 19.76
N ARG A 228 -14.32 23.45 19.67
CA ARG A 228 -13.98 24.82 19.26
C ARG A 228 -13.20 25.46 20.42
N SER A 229 -11.87 25.49 20.29
CA SER A 229 -10.98 26.16 21.23
C SER A 229 -9.89 26.93 20.47
N ASP A 230 -9.26 27.88 21.16
CA ASP A 230 -8.24 28.78 20.58
C ASP A 230 -7.01 28.05 20.03
N ASN A 231 -6.80 26.77 20.39
CA ASN A 231 -5.65 25.97 19.94
C ASN A 231 -6.01 24.83 18.97
N THR A 232 -7.03 25.03 18.12
CA THR A 232 -7.48 24.00 17.17
C THR A 232 -6.38 23.57 16.20
N LYS A 233 -5.47 24.48 15.81
CA LYS A 233 -4.34 24.17 14.92
C LYS A 233 -3.38 23.15 15.54
N ALA A 234 -2.87 23.42 16.75
CA ALA A 234 -1.96 22.48 17.42
C ALA A 234 -2.62 21.12 17.67
N ARG A 235 -3.94 21.11 17.97
CA ARG A 235 -4.66 19.85 18.12
C ARG A 235 -4.68 19.04 16.82
N VAL A 236 -4.93 19.68 15.67
CA VAL A 236 -4.92 18.98 14.38
C VAL A 236 -3.52 18.48 14.02
N GLU A 237 -2.47 19.27 14.28
CA GLU A 237 -1.08 18.85 14.10
C GLU A 237 -0.71 17.66 14.98
N PHE A 238 -1.23 17.62 16.21
CA PHE A 238 -1.07 16.49 17.11
C PHE A 238 -1.78 15.23 16.57
N LEU A 239 -3.04 15.34 16.12
CA LEU A 239 -3.76 14.22 15.50
C LEU A 239 -3.07 13.71 14.22
N PHE A 240 -2.53 14.62 13.41
CA PHE A 240 -1.70 14.28 12.27
C PHE A 240 -0.44 13.50 12.67
N SER A 241 0.24 13.92 13.75
CA SER A 241 1.42 13.22 14.26
C SER A 241 1.07 11.83 14.79
N ILE A 242 -0.10 11.67 15.42
CA ILE A 242 -0.62 10.35 15.80
C ILE A 242 -0.80 9.46 14.57
N ALA A 243 -1.47 9.95 13.52
CA ALA A 243 -1.64 9.20 12.29
C ALA A 243 -0.31 8.84 11.62
N SER A 244 0.68 9.73 11.71
CA SER A 244 2.05 9.48 11.21
C SER A 244 2.73 8.36 11.99
N VAL A 245 2.62 8.34 13.33
CA VAL A 245 3.12 7.23 14.17
C VAL A 245 2.44 5.92 13.80
N PHE A 246 1.10 5.89 13.70
CA PHE A 246 0.39 4.70 13.28
C PHE A 246 0.83 4.23 11.90
N SER A 247 0.96 5.13 10.93
CA SER A 247 1.44 4.80 9.60
C SER A 247 2.83 4.19 9.63
N ALA A 248 3.77 4.71 10.43
CA ALA A 248 5.13 4.20 10.50
C ALA A 248 5.20 2.86 11.26
N MET A 249 4.56 2.75 12.42
CA MET A 249 4.57 1.55 13.26
C MET A 249 3.88 0.35 12.58
N CYS A 250 2.83 0.62 11.81
CA CYS A 250 2.07 -0.40 11.11
C CYS A 250 2.68 -0.76 9.74
N PHE A 251 3.62 0.05 9.21
CA PHE A 251 4.16 -0.16 7.87
C PHE A 251 5.00 -1.44 7.79
N ASP A 252 4.65 -2.30 6.82
CA ASP A 252 5.26 -3.63 6.63
C ASP A 252 5.32 -4.50 7.88
N MET A 253 4.46 -4.22 8.87
CA MET A 253 4.48 -4.95 10.12
C MET A 253 3.86 -6.34 9.95
N GLN A 254 4.56 -7.36 10.44
CA GLN A 254 4.05 -8.72 10.56
C GLN A 254 3.81 -9.00 12.05
N LEU A 255 2.56 -8.86 12.48
CA LEU A 255 2.23 -9.01 13.89
C LEU A 255 2.18 -10.49 14.32
N ARG A 256 2.43 -10.68 15.61
CA ARG A 256 1.94 -11.85 16.33
C ARG A 256 0.45 -11.62 16.61
N THR A 257 -0.40 -12.62 16.38
CA THR A 257 -1.89 -12.55 16.48
C THR A 257 -2.47 -11.79 17.66
N SER A 258 -1.80 -11.82 18.82
CA SER A 258 -2.28 -11.13 20.03
C SER A 258 -2.24 -9.60 19.95
N CYS A 259 -1.61 -9.02 18.93
CA CYS A 259 -1.34 -7.59 18.85
C CYS A 259 -2.30 -6.84 17.92
N PHE A 260 -2.87 -7.50 16.90
CA PHE A 260 -3.75 -6.83 15.95
C PHE A 260 -5.10 -6.43 16.58
N ASP A 261 -5.66 -7.30 17.42
CA ASP A 261 -6.90 -7.00 18.15
C ASP A 261 -6.74 -5.79 19.08
N LYS A 262 -5.53 -5.53 19.61
CA LYS A 262 -5.25 -4.34 20.44
C LYS A 262 -5.44 -3.02 19.69
N LEU A 263 -5.37 -3.03 18.36
CA LEU A 263 -5.61 -1.83 17.56
C LEU A 263 -7.09 -1.44 17.50
N ALA A 264 -8.01 -2.36 17.82
CA ALA A 264 -9.44 -2.20 17.58
C ALA A 264 -9.70 -1.56 16.20
N PRO A 265 -9.28 -2.21 15.09
CA PRO A 265 -9.11 -1.57 13.78
C PRO A 265 -10.37 -0.84 13.29
N HIS A 266 -11.55 -1.37 13.60
CA HIS A 266 -12.81 -0.72 13.27
C HIS A 266 -12.99 0.64 13.98
N GLU A 267 -12.74 0.69 15.29
CA GLU A 267 -12.84 1.93 16.08
C GLU A 267 -11.78 2.93 15.65
N LEU A 268 -10.55 2.45 15.44
CA LEU A 268 -9.45 3.29 14.97
C LEU A 268 -9.79 3.93 13.61
N VAL A 269 -10.31 3.16 12.66
CA VAL A 269 -10.76 3.66 11.35
C VAL A 269 -11.90 4.67 11.53
N CYS A 270 -12.93 4.36 12.32
CA CYS A 270 -14.06 5.27 12.54
C CYS A 270 -13.60 6.62 13.14
N ASN A 271 -12.77 6.57 14.18
CA ASN A 271 -12.24 7.75 14.84
C ASN A 271 -11.32 8.54 13.90
N LEU A 272 -10.44 7.86 13.16
CA LEU A 272 -9.56 8.47 12.18
C LEU A 272 -10.37 9.26 11.14
N LEU A 273 -11.37 8.65 10.51
CA LEU A 273 -12.20 9.30 9.50
C LEU A 273 -12.98 10.49 10.07
N ALA A 274 -13.59 10.33 11.25
CA ALA A 274 -14.32 11.40 11.93
C ALA A 274 -13.43 12.61 12.22
N ARG A 275 -12.20 12.38 12.70
CA ARG A 275 -11.23 13.47 12.91
C ARG A 275 -10.81 14.14 11.61
N GLY A 276 -10.63 13.39 10.52
CA GLY A 276 -10.35 13.99 9.21
C GLY A 276 -11.46 14.93 8.73
N VAL A 277 -12.74 14.53 8.92
CA VAL A 277 -13.89 15.38 8.59
C VAL A 277 -13.85 16.68 9.37
N GLU A 278 -13.65 16.61 10.69
CA GLU A 278 -13.63 17.78 11.56
C GLU A 278 -12.42 18.69 11.31
N SER A 279 -11.24 18.12 11.09
CA SER A 279 -10.02 18.88 10.78
C SER A 279 -10.18 19.64 9.47
N TYR A 280 -10.81 19.02 8.46
CA TYR A 280 -11.05 19.65 7.15
C TYR A 280 -11.94 20.89 7.25
N ASP A 281 -12.84 20.96 8.23
CA ASP A 281 -13.72 22.12 8.41
C ASP A 281 -13.08 23.23 9.25
N LYS A 282 -12.02 22.91 10.01
CA LYS A 282 -11.50 23.79 11.08
C LYS A 282 -10.05 24.26 10.92
N ALA A 283 -9.17 23.51 10.25
CA ALA A 283 -7.73 23.83 10.16
C ALA A 283 -7.37 24.79 9.00
N GLU A 284 -6.09 25.03 8.73
CA GLU A 284 -5.62 25.71 7.51
C GLU A 284 -5.43 24.70 6.38
N ASP A 285 -5.45 25.15 5.12
CA ASP A 285 -5.47 24.25 3.95
C ASP A 285 -4.30 23.25 3.90
N VAL A 286 -3.08 23.65 4.30
CA VAL A 286 -1.90 22.76 4.27
C VAL A 286 -2.04 21.61 5.28
N VAL A 287 -2.33 21.93 6.55
CA VAL A 287 -2.45 20.94 7.62
C VAL A 287 -3.62 19.97 7.37
N ARG A 288 -4.70 20.47 6.74
CA ARG A 288 -5.84 19.63 6.32
C ARG A 288 -5.42 18.59 5.29
N GLU A 289 -4.68 19.00 4.26
CA GLU A 289 -4.23 18.10 3.20
C GLU A 289 -3.28 17.04 3.73
N ASP A 290 -2.31 17.43 4.56
CA ASP A 290 -1.33 16.52 5.18
C ASP A 290 -2.01 15.48 6.07
N PHE A 291 -3.05 15.88 6.81
CA PHE A 291 -3.79 14.92 7.63
C PHE A 291 -4.57 13.92 6.79
N ILE A 292 -5.26 14.35 5.72
CA ILE A 292 -5.94 13.44 4.79
C ILE A 292 -4.94 12.43 4.18
N ASP A 293 -3.74 12.90 3.80
CA ASP A 293 -2.69 12.03 3.25
C ASP A 293 -2.20 11.01 4.29
N ALA A 294 -2.04 11.43 5.56
CA ALA A 294 -1.70 10.53 6.66
C ALA A 294 -2.81 9.49 6.92
N GLN A 295 -4.09 9.86 6.80
CA GLN A 295 -5.18 8.90 6.91
C GLN A 295 -5.09 7.81 5.84
N ALA A 296 -4.79 8.18 4.59
CA ALA A 296 -4.60 7.21 3.51
C ALA A 296 -3.44 6.25 3.81
N ALA A 297 -2.35 6.77 4.38
CA ALA A 297 -1.19 5.98 4.78
C ALA A 297 -1.55 4.96 5.88
N VAL A 298 -2.27 5.39 6.92
CA VAL A 298 -2.76 4.52 8.00
C VAL A 298 -3.71 3.45 7.45
N LEU A 299 -4.69 3.82 6.62
CA LEU A 299 -5.64 2.86 6.02
C LEU A 299 -4.92 1.76 5.21
N LEU A 300 -3.88 2.12 4.45
CA LEU A 300 -3.09 1.15 3.69
C LEU A 300 -2.21 0.26 4.58
N ALA A 301 -1.63 0.82 5.65
CA ALA A 301 -0.83 0.06 6.61
C ALA A 301 -1.70 -0.95 7.36
N LEU A 302 -2.87 -0.52 7.86
CA LEU A 302 -3.84 -1.39 8.50
C LEU A 302 -4.38 -2.46 7.54
N ASP A 303 -4.67 -2.12 6.28
CA ASP A 303 -5.12 -3.10 5.27
C ASP A 303 -4.06 -4.18 5.03
N ALA A 304 -2.78 -3.80 4.98
CA ALA A 304 -1.68 -4.75 4.82
C ALA A 304 -1.48 -5.66 6.05
N MET A 305 -1.75 -5.17 7.26
CA MET A 305 -1.72 -5.96 8.48
C MET A 305 -2.93 -6.89 8.58
N GLN A 306 -4.13 -6.39 8.28
CA GLN A 306 -5.35 -7.18 8.27
C GLN A 306 -5.26 -8.34 7.26
N GLN A 307 -4.71 -8.10 6.07
CA GLN A 307 -4.46 -9.16 5.08
C GLN A 307 -3.54 -10.27 5.62
N TYR A 308 -2.57 -9.90 6.46
CA TYR A 308 -1.67 -10.86 7.10
C TYR A 308 -2.37 -11.64 8.24
N GLU A 309 -3.22 -10.98 9.02
CA GLU A 309 -3.99 -11.65 10.08
C GLU A 309 -5.09 -12.55 9.52
N ASP A 310 -5.80 -12.13 8.46
CA ASP A 310 -6.74 -12.96 7.72
C ASP A 310 -6.04 -14.22 7.18
N PHE A 311 -4.81 -14.08 6.66
CA PHE A 311 -3.97 -15.20 6.24
C PHE A 311 -3.74 -16.19 7.38
N ARG A 312 -3.29 -15.69 8.54
CA ARG A 312 -2.95 -16.55 9.67
C ARG A 312 -4.19 -17.22 10.23
N SER A 313 -5.29 -16.47 10.39
CA SER A 313 -6.56 -16.95 10.91
C SER A 313 -7.17 -18.03 10.01
N HIS A 314 -7.15 -17.83 8.70
CA HIS A 314 -7.63 -18.81 7.72
C HIS A 314 -6.90 -20.15 7.84
N ARG A 315 -5.56 -20.14 7.99
CA ARG A 315 -4.79 -21.38 8.20
C ARG A 315 -5.20 -22.11 9.48
N HIS A 316 -5.46 -21.39 10.58
CA HIS A 316 -5.90 -21.99 11.83
C HIS A 316 -7.34 -22.51 11.74
N GLN A 317 -8.23 -21.81 11.04
CA GLN A 317 -9.62 -22.21 10.82
C GLN A 317 -9.72 -23.45 9.92
N GLN A 318 -8.94 -23.51 8.83
CA GLN A 318 -8.83 -24.70 7.99
C GLN A 318 -8.36 -25.92 8.78
N MET A 319 -7.32 -25.77 9.62
CA MET A 319 -6.86 -26.87 10.49
C MET A 319 -7.92 -27.35 11.48
N ARG A 320 -8.88 -26.49 11.84
CA ARG A 320 -10.00 -26.79 12.75
C ARG A 320 -11.29 -27.21 12.02
N GLY A 321 -11.28 -27.31 10.69
CA GLY A 321 -12.47 -27.65 9.89
C GLY A 321 -13.56 -26.56 9.90
N LEU A 322 -13.23 -25.31 10.26
CA LEU A 322 -14.17 -24.21 10.31
C LEU A 322 -14.26 -23.53 8.94
N LEU A 323 -15.44 -23.59 8.32
CA LEU A 323 -15.80 -22.82 7.12
C LEU A 323 -16.25 -21.41 7.53
N ILE A 324 -15.32 -20.53 7.92
CA ILE A 324 -15.67 -19.12 8.17
C ILE A 324 -14.94 -18.24 7.16
N GLU A 325 -15.73 -17.68 6.25
CA GLU A 325 -15.30 -17.06 5.00
C GLU A 325 -15.47 -15.54 5.02
N ARG A 326 -15.24 -14.88 6.16
CA ARG A 326 -15.36 -13.42 6.25
C ARG A 326 -14.00 -12.77 6.42
N SER A 327 -13.27 -12.65 5.31
CA SER A 327 -12.16 -11.70 5.23
C SER A 327 -12.69 -10.30 5.54
N THR A 328 -12.21 -9.70 6.61
CA THR A 328 -12.59 -8.32 6.96
C THR A 328 -11.62 -7.38 6.30
N SER A 329 -12.05 -6.59 5.30
CA SER A 329 -11.19 -5.54 4.74
C SER A 329 -11.29 -4.25 5.56
N VAL A 330 -10.16 -3.59 5.83
CA VAL A 330 -10.12 -2.25 6.43
C VAL A 330 -10.92 -1.24 5.60
N MET A 331 -10.94 -1.39 4.28
CA MET A 331 -11.72 -0.53 3.39
C MET A 331 -13.23 -0.78 3.56
N GLN A 332 -13.66 -2.02 3.81
CA GLN A 332 -15.05 -2.31 4.16
C GLN A 332 -15.44 -1.75 5.54
N GLN A 333 -14.50 -1.70 6.49
CA GLN A 333 -14.73 -1.02 7.76
C GLN A 333 -14.86 0.49 7.55
N ALA A 334 -14.02 1.08 6.71
CA ALA A 334 -14.07 2.49 6.35
C ALA A 334 -15.40 2.88 5.69
N THR A 335 -15.90 2.08 4.75
CA THR A 335 -17.20 2.36 4.10
C THR A 335 -18.40 2.22 5.03
N LYS A 336 -18.26 1.53 6.17
CA LYS A 336 -19.29 1.42 7.21
C LYS A 336 -19.16 2.48 8.30
N ALA A 337 -18.09 3.26 8.31
CA ALA A 337 -17.88 4.28 9.33
C ALA A 337 -18.94 5.38 9.22
N PRO A 338 -19.49 5.90 10.34
CA PRO A 338 -20.52 6.94 10.31
C PRO A 338 -20.07 8.22 9.59
N ALA A 339 -18.78 8.57 9.71
CA ALA A 339 -18.20 9.75 9.07
C ALA A 339 -17.88 9.55 7.58
N PHE A 340 -18.04 8.35 7.03
CA PHE A 340 -17.65 8.03 5.65
C PHE A 340 -18.32 8.91 4.58
N PRO A 341 -19.64 9.18 4.63
CA PRO A 341 -20.31 10.00 3.63
C PRO A 341 -19.80 11.44 3.56
N ASP A 342 -19.32 11.97 4.70
CA ASP A 342 -18.76 13.33 4.80
C ASP A 342 -17.25 13.35 4.50
N TRP A 343 -16.55 12.27 4.87
CA TRP A 343 -15.13 12.11 4.64
C TRP A 343 -14.80 11.91 3.17
N LEU A 344 -15.51 11.00 2.49
CA LEU A 344 -15.21 10.59 1.12
C LEU A 344 -15.19 11.78 0.12
N PRO A 345 -16.13 12.74 0.15
CA PRO A 345 -16.08 13.92 -0.72
C PRO A 345 -14.86 14.83 -0.44
N LYS A 346 -14.42 14.94 0.82
CA LYS A 346 -13.24 15.74 1.21
C LYS A 346 -11.95 15.06 0.76
N PHE A 347 -11.85 13.76 1.01
CA PHE A 347 -10.78 12.89 0.51
C PHE A 347 -10.65 12.93 -1.02
N PHE A 348 -11.77 12.80 -1.74
CA PHE A 348 -11.74 12.82 -3.20
C PHE A 348 -11.37 14.20 -3.77
N LYS A 349 -11.79 15.29 -3.11
CA LYS A 349 -11.34 16.64 -3.47
C LYS A 349 -9.81 16.75 -3.36
N ARG A 350 -9.22 16.24 -2.25
CA ARG A 350 -7.76 16.18 -2.08
C ARG A 350 -7.09 15.39 -3.21
N VAL A 351 -7.62 14.23 -3.59
CA VAL A 351 -7.10 13.43 -4.72
C VAL A 351 -7.10 14.25 -6.02
N CYS A 352 -8.21 14.90 -6.37
CA CYS A 352 -8.32 15.67 -7.60
C CYS A 352 -7.31 16.83 -7.67
N ILE A 353 -7.16 17.56 -6.56
CA ILE A 353 -6.19 18.67 -6.45
C ILE A 353 -4.75 18.13 -6.54
N ALA A 354 -4.45 17.01 -5.89
CA ALA A 354 -3.13 16.38 -5.97
C ALA A 354 -2.80 15.94 -7.41
N VAL A 355 -3.77 15.36 -8.12
CA VAL A 355 -3.64 14.97 -9.54
C VAL A 355 -3.32 16.19 -10.40
N SER A 356 -4.08 17.29 -10.26
CA SER A 356 -3.83 18.48 -11.06
C SER A 356 -2.48 19.11 -10.77
N ARG A 357 -2.10 19.21 -9.49
CA ARG A 357 -0.78 19.74 -9.10
C ARG A 357 0.35 18.87 -9.64
N ALA A 358 0.19 17.54 -9.62
CA ALA A 358 1.17 16.63 -10.17
C ALA A 358 1.30 16.75 -11.70
N ALA A 359 0.19 16.82 -12.41
CA ALA A 359 0.21 17.00 -13.86
C ALA A 359 0.85 18.35 -14.26
N ILE A 360 0.46 19.46 -13.60
CA ILE A 360 1.05 20.77 -13.86
C ILE A 360 2.57 20.78 -13.57
N ALA A 361 3.00 20.09 -12.52
CA ALA A 361 4.42 19.97 -12.20
C ALA A 361 5.20 19.18 -13.25
N ILE A 362 4.62 18.10 -13.81
CA ILE A 362 5.23 17.34 -14.92
C ILE A 362 5.33 18.22 -16.17
N GLU A 363 4.26 18.89 -16.55
CA GLU A 363 4.25 19.73 -17.76
C GLU A 363 5.28 20.87 -17.66
N ARG A 364 5.40 21.51 -16.48
CA ARG A 364 6.44 22.53 -16.26
C ARG A 364 7.86 21.99 -16.34
N LEU A 365 8.08 20.74 -15.94
CA LEU A 365 9.38 20.09 -16.07
C LEU A 365 9.70 19.85 -17.56
N GLU A 366 8.73 19.37 -18.33
CA GLU A 366 8.87 19.16 -19.79
C GLU A 366 9.15 20.49 -20.51
N ASP A 367 8.44 21.57 -20.15
CA ASP A 367 8.66 22.92 -20.72
C ASP A 367 10.08 23.44 -20.43
N CYS A 368 10.58 23.26 -19.19
CA CYS A 368 11.94 23.67 -18.82
C CYS A 368 13.03 22.84 -19.51
N GLU A 369 12.81 21.54 -19.74
CA GLU A 369 13.75 20.70 -20.49
C GLU A 369 13.85 21.13 -21.96
N LEU A 370 12.72 21.48 -22.59
CA LEU A 370 12.68 21.97 -23.96
C LEU A 370 13.34 23.35 -24.14
N GLU A 371 13.16 24.28 -23.19
CA GLU A 371 13.84 25.59 -23.22
C GLU A 371 15.36 25.47 -22.95
N GLY A 372 15.77 24.54 -22.09
CA GLY A 372 17.17 24.27 -21.79
C GLY A 372 17.95 23.69 -22.96
N ASP A 373 17.32 22.84 -23.77
CA ASP A 373 17.94 22.28 -24.98
C ASP A 373 18.03 23.33 -26.10
N GLN A 374 17.05 24.23 -26.24
CA GLN A 374 17.12 25.35 -27.19
C GLN A 374 18.25 26.35 -26.85
N ARG A 375 18.53 26.58 -25.56
CA ARG A 375 19.67 27.41 -25.11
C ARG A 375 21.02 26.75 -25.27
N LYS A 376 21.09 25.41 -25.34
CA LYS A 376 22.34 24.69 -25.65
C LYS A 376 22.64 24.65 -27.15
N GLU A 377 21.61 24.70 -27.99
CA GLU A 377 21.76 24.80 -29.45
C GLU A 377 22.10 26.23 -29.92
N GLN A 378 21.77 27.26 -29.13
CA GLN A 378 22.21 28.63 -29.34
C GLN A 378 23.41 28.94 -28.45
N GLY A 379 24.61 28.81 -29.02
CA GLY A 379 25.89 28.94 -28.31
C GLY A 379 25.94 30.07 -27.29
N GLU A 380 26.46 29.71 -26.11
CA GLU A 380 26.64 30.50 -24.89
C GLU A 380 26.91 32.00 -25.13
N SER A 381 26.09 32.85 -24.53
CA SER A 381 26.51 34.19 -24.11
C SER A 381 26.40 34.26 -22.58
N ASP A 382 27.56 34.36 -21.94
CA ASP A 382 27.76 34.69 -20.53
C ASP A 382 26.92 35.91 -20.13
N ASP A 383 25.96 35.71 -19.23
CA ASP A 383 25.56 36.75 -18.28
C ASP A 383 24.93 36.13 -17.02
N LYS A 384 25.22 36.81 -15.91
CA LYS A 384 25.15 36.37 -14.52
C LYS A 384 23.74 36.09 -13.97
N GLU A 385 23.74 35.26 -12.92
CA GLU A 385 22.80 35.22 -11.80
C GLU A 385 21.33 34.92 -12.12
N ASP A 386 20.91 33.67 -11.87
CA ASP A 386 20.00 33.43 -10.74
C ASP A 386 19.96 31.94 -10.43
N ASP A 387 19.87 31.64 -9.13
CA ASP A 387 19.64 30.33 -8.54
C ASP A 387 18.22 29.84 -8.94
N PHE A 388 17.99 29.56 -10.24
CA PHE A 388 16.75 28.99 -10.75
C PHE A 388 16.71 27.50 -10.39
N ALA A 389 16.72 27.23 -9.08
CA ALA A 389 16.34 25.95 -8.54
C ALA A 389 14.97 25.62 -9.13
N CYS A 390 14.94 24.57 -9.96
CA CYS A 390 13.75 24.00 -10.57
C CYS A 390 12.76 23.61 -9.46
N THR A 391 12.02 24.59 -8.97
CA THR A 391 11.02 24.50 -7.89
C THR A 391 9.76 23.78 -8.37
N GLY A 392 9.73 23.35 -9.64
CA GLY A 392 8.66 22.57 -10.27
C GLY A 392 8.74 21.06 -10.04
N ALA A 393 9.85 20.51 -9.52
CA ALA A 393 9.96 19.06 -9.35
C ALA A 393 9.10 18.53 -8.19
N LEU A 394 8.23 17.56 -8.49
CA LEU A 394 7.44 16.84 -7.47
C LEU A 394 8.35 16.15 -6.46
N LYS A 395 8.18 16.49 -5.17
CA LYS A 395 8.91 15.83 -4.08
C LYS A 395 8.45 14.36 -3.94
N PRO A 396 9.34 13.42 -3.57
CA PRO A 396 8.97 12.01 -3.37
C PRO A 396 7.78 11.80 -2.44
N ALA A 397 7.70 12.59 -1.36
CA ALA A 397 6.57 12.56 -0.43
C ALA A 397 5.23 12.94 -1.09
N GLN A 398 5.22 13.91 -2.01
CA GLN A 398 4.00 14.31 -2.74
C GLN A 398 3.53 13.20 -3.69
N VAL A 399 4.48 12.56 -4.39
CA VAL A 399 4.20 11.40 -5.26
C VAL A 399 3.65 10.24 -4.43
N LEU A 400 4.26 9.95 -3.28
CA LEU A 400 3.83 8.91 -2.37
C LEU A 400 2.43 9.18 -1.82
N SER A 401 2.15 10.39 -1.35
CA SER A 401 0.82 10.79 -0.86
C SER A 401 -0.25 10.63 -1.94
N LEU A 402 0.00 11.14 -3.16
CA LEU A 402 -0.93 10.99 -4.28
C LEU A 402 -1.20 9.52 -4.58
N TRP A 403 -0.14 8.71 -4.67
CA TRP A 403 -0.25 7.29 -4.93
C TRP A 403 -1.04 6.56 -3.83
N ARG A 404 -0.79 6.87 -2.55
CA ARG A 404 -1.51 6.28 -1.41
C ARG A 404 -2.99 6.63 -1.49
N CYS A 405 -3.33 7.90 -1.69
CA CYS A 405 -4.71 8.36 -1.78
C CYS A 405 -5.46 7.70 -2.96
N VAL A 406 -4.85 7.61 -4.13
CA VAL A 406 -5.48 6.95 -5.29
C VAL A 406 -5.60 5.43 -5.08
N THR A 407 -4.64 4.81 -4.39
CA THR A 407 -4.73 3.39 -4.04
C THR A 407 -5.86 3.11 -3.04
N VAL A 408 -6.04 3.96 -2.03
CA VAL A 408 -7.19 3.87 -1.11
C VAL A 408 -8.50 4.03 -1.88
N LEU A 409 -8.60 4.99 -2.81
CA LEU A 409 -9.79 5.16 -3.65
C LEU A 409 -10.10 3.89 -4.48
N ASP A 410 -9.09 3.31 -5.13
CA ASP A 410 -9.23 2.07 -5.91
C ASP A 410 -9.70 0.90 -5.03
N LEU A 411 -9.12 0.74 -3.84
CA LEU A 411 -9.51 -0.32 -2.91
C LEU A 411 -10.92 -0.13 -2.34
N LEU A 412 -11.31 1.12 -2.02
CA LEU A 412 -12.68 1.45 -1.59
C LEU A 412 -13.69 1.04 -2.66
N VAL A 413 -13.45 1.40 -3.92
CA VAL A 413 -14.35 1.04 -5.03
C VAL A 413 -14.42 -0.48 -5.22
N LYS A 414 -13.28 -1.18 -5.20
CA LYS A 414 -13.26 -2.65 -5.33
C LYS A 414 -14.01 -3.35 -4.20
N CYS A 415 -13.80 -2.91 -2.97
CA CYS A 415 -14.47 -3.49 -1.81
C CYS A 415 -15.98 -3.21 -1.82
N ASP A 416 -16.35 -2.01 -2.26
CA ASP A 416 -17.74 -1.60 -2.37
C ASP A 416 -18.51 -2.42 -3.42
N VAL A 417 -17.91 -2.63 -4.60
CA VAL A 417 -18.43 -3.52 -5.65
C VAL A 417 -18.54 -4.95 -5.16
N ALA A 418 -17.51 -5.48 -4.49
CA ALA A 418 -17.53 -6.84 -3.93
C ALA A 418 -18.62 -7.04 -2.87
N SER A 419 -18.97 -5.98 -2.13
CA SER A 419 -20.05 -6.00 -1.13
C SER A 419 -21.45 -5.74 -1.70
N GLY A 420 -21.55 -5.37 -2.99
CA GLY A 420 -22.82 -5.00 -3.63
C GLY A 420 -23.48 -3.74 -3.07
N SER A 421 -22.81 -2.99 -2.20
CA SER A 421 -23.35 -1.77 -1.57
C SER A 421 -23.33 -0.58 -2.53
N ASP A 422 -22.29 -0.54 -3.35
CA ASP A 422 -22.19 0.39 -4.46
C ASP A 422 -22.26 1.87 -3.96
N GLN A 423 -21.99 2.19 -2.71
CA GLN A 423 -22.16 3.52 -2.14
C GLN A 423 -21.08 4.54 -2.56
N VAL A 424 -19.84 4.10 -2.81
CA VAL A 424 -18.69 4.98 -3.07
C VAL A 424 -18.91 5.79 -4.34
N LEU A 425 -19.23 5.11 -5.44
CA LEU A 425 -19.49 5.74 -6.73
C LEU A 425 -20.74 6.63 -6.67
N ALA A 426 -21.78 6.21 -5.94
CA ALA A 426 -23.01 7.00 -5.75
C ALA A 426 -22.74 8.32 -5.02
N ILE A 427 -22.03 8.29 -3.89
CA ILE A 427 -21.69 9.48 -3.11
C ILE A 427 -20.87 10.45 -3.95
N LEU A 428 -19.85 9.97 -4.66
CA LEU A 428 -18.98 10.83 -5.49
C LEU A 428 -19.72 11.43 -6.68
N LEU A 429 -20.59 10.66 -7.35
CA LEU A 429 -21.42 11.17 -8.43
C LEU A 429 -22.40 12.25 -7.95
N ARG A 430 -22.93 12.13 -6.73
CA ARG A 430 -23.84 13.11 -6.13
C ARG A 430 -23.12 14.38 -5.66
N THR A 431 -21.95 14.25 -5.02
CA THR A 431 -21.31 15.34 -4.26
C THR A 431 -20.11 15.98 -4.97
N ARG A 432 -19.51 15.29 -5.94
CA ARG A 432 -18.21 15.65 -6.56
C ARG A 432 -18.19 15.49 -8.08
N LYS A 433 -19.35 15.50 -8.75
CA LYS A 433 -19.44 15.51 -10.22
C LYS A 433 -18.57 16.58 -10.87
N TYR A 434 -18.61 17.81 -10.35
CA TYR A 434 -17.80 18.92 -10.86
C TYR A 434 -16.29 18.60 -10.82
N TYR A 435 -15.81 18.02 -9.72
CA TYR A 435 -14.41 17.63 -9.58
C TYR A 435 -14.00 16.53 -10.55
N ILE A 436 -14.85 15.52 -10.75
CA ILE A 436 -14.62 14.46 -11.76
C ILE A 436 -14.48 15.10 -13.15
N ASP A 437 -15.37 16.03 -13.47
CA ASP A 437 -15.48 16.64 -14.79
C ASP A 437 -14.32 17.63 -15.06
N MET A 438 -13.86 18.32 -14.02
CA MET A 438 -12.77 19.31 -14.10
C MET A 438 -11.37 18.69 -14.00
N TYR A 439 -11.17 17.61 -13.24
CA TYR A 439 -9.82 17.12 -12.91
C TYR A 439 -9.50 15.73 -13.45
N LEU A 440 -10.49 14.88 -13.72
CA LEU A 440 -10.24 13.51 -14.16
C LEU A 440 -10.69 13.26 -15.60
N ARG A 441 -11.75 13.93 -16.06
CA ARG A 441 -12.18 13.82 -17.46
C ARG A 441 -11.28 14.52 -18.47
N PRO A 442 -10.63 15.66 -18.16
CA PRO A 442 -9.72 16.26 -19.13
C PRO A 442 -8.57 15.29 -19.40
N PRO A 443 -8.31 14.95 -20.66
CA PRO A 443 -7.26 14.00 -21.00
C PRO A 443 -5.90 14.50 -20.54
N ARG A 444 -5.66 15.81 -20.59
CA ARG A 444 -4.40 16.48 -20.20
C ARG A 444 -3.80 15.92 -18.90
N PHE A 445 -4.56 15.92 -17.79
CA PHE A 445 -4.03 15.50 -16.50
C PHE A 445 -3.68 14.01 -16.43
N LEU A 446 -4.51 13.15 -17.00
CA LEU A 446 -4.22 11.71 -17.03
C LEU A 446 -3.12 11.36 -18.03
N THR A 447 -3.02 12.10 -19.14
CA THR A 447 -1.96 11.93 -20.13
C THR A 447 -0.61 12.28 -19.51
N ALA A 448 -0.48 13.46 -18.88
CA ALA A 448 0.76 13.88 -18.22
C ALA A 448 1.24 12.83 -17.20
N LEU A 449 0.35 12.31 -16.36
CA LEU A 449 0.69 11.25 -15.41
C LEU A 449 1.05 9.90 -16.09
N THR A 450 0.45 9.59 -17.24
CA THR A 450 0.73 8.36 -18.00
C THR A 450 2.09 8.43 -18.69
N THR A 451 2.53 9.61 -19.09
CA THR A 451 3.78 9.81 -19.86
C THR A 451 4.94 10.31 -19.00
N SER A 452 4.76 10.42 -17.68
CA SER A 452 5.74 11.06 -16.80
C SER A 452 7.05 10.29 -16.60
N GLY A 453 7.17 9.06 -17.11
CA GLY A 453 8.31 8.17 -16.88
C GLY A 453 8.51 7.75 -15.41
N LYS A 454 7.50 8.00 -14.56
CA LYS A 454 7.54 7.73 -13.11
C LYS A 454 6.51 6.65 -12.82
N PRO A 455 6.94 5.42 -12.48
CA PRO A 455 6.01 4.30 -12.33
C PRO A 455 4.86 4.57 -11.35
N HIS A 456 5.10 5.34 -10.29
CA HIS A 456 4.07 5.70 -9.31
C HIS A 456 2.95 6.56 -9.87
N LEU A 457 3.29 7.50 -10.76
CA LEU A 457 2.32 8.38 -11.40
C LEU A 457 1.59 7.66 -12.54
N GLU A 458 2.27 6.77 -13.25
CA GLU A 458 1.66 5.90 -14.26
C GLU A 458 0.64 4.93 -13.64
N ASP A 459 0.97 4.32 -12.51
CA ASP A 459 0.03 3.46 -11.76
C ASP A 459 -1.16 4.27 -11.21
N VAL A 460 -0.93 5.50 -10.75
CA VAL A 460 -2.01 6.44 -10.40
C VAL A 460 -2.94 6.67 -11.60
N ALA A 461 -2.39 6.99 -12.78
CA ALA A 461 -3.17 7.21 -13.98
C ALA A 461 -3.99 5.97 -14.36
N SER A 462 -3.39 4.78 -14.29
CA SER A 462 -4.05 3.50 -14.56
C SER A 462 -5.22 3.23 -13.60
N LYS A 463 -5.05 3.45 -12.29
CA LYS A 463 -6.14 3.34 -11.30
C LYS A 463 -7.27 4.35 -11.55
N LEU A 464 -6.93 5.60 -11.88
CA LEU A 464 -7.93 6.63 -12.18
C LEU A 464 -8.70 6.35 -13.47
N LYS A 465 -8.06 5.78 -14.50
CA LYS A 465 -8.74 5.33 -15.73
C LYS A 465 -9.78 4.24 -15.41
N ARG A 466 -9.40 3.22 -14.63
CA ARG A 466 -10.34 2.18 -14.15
C ARG A 466 -11.48 2.77 -13.31
N PHE A 467 -11.18 3.73 -12.45
CA PHE A 467 -12.21 4.44 -11.69
C PHE A 467 -13.22 5.16 -12.60
N LEU A 468 -12.75 5.84 -13.65
CA LEU A 468 -13.64 6.50 -14.63
C LEU A 468 -14.47 5.50 -15.42
N GLU A 469 -13.94 4.32 -15.74
CA GLU A 469 -14.69 3.23 -16.37
C GLU A 469 -15.81 2.74 -15.45
N ALA A 470 -15.51 2.43 -14.19
CA ALA A 470 -16.51 2.03 -13.20
C ALA A 470 -17.63 3.08 -13.03
N LEU A 471 -17.28 4.37 -13.04
CA LEU A 471 -18.26 5.47 -13.03
C LEU A 471 -19.15 5.48 -14.28
N ARG A 472 -18.60 5.18 -15.46
CA ARG A 472 -19.36 5.13 -16.73
C ARG A 472 -20.35 3.96 -16.72
N GLU A 473 -19.90 2.78 -16.30
CA GLU A 473 -20.74 1.57 -16.19
C GLU A 473 -21.92 1.80 -15.26
N ARG A 474 -21.66 2.40 -14.08
CA ARG A 474 -22.73 2.71 -13.14
C ARG A 474 -23.77 3.67 -13.69
N ARG A 475 -23.34 4.72 -14.41
CA ARG A 475 -24.28 5.67 -15.05
C ARG A 475 -25.16 4.99 -16.10
N ARG A 476 -24.60 4.04 -16.86
CA ARG A 476 -25.39 3.22 -17.80
C ARG A 476 -26.40 2.34 -17.06
N GLY A 477 -25.99 1.71 -15.96
CA GLY A 477 -26.89 0.93 -15.10
C GLY A 477 -28.05 1.75 -14.52
N LEU A 478 -27.79 2.99 -14.09
CA LEU A 478 -28.85 3.90 -13.61
C LEU A 478 -29.83 4.30 -14.72
N ARG A 479 -29.33 4.60 -15.93
CA ARG A 479 -30.17 4.93 -17.09
C ARG A 479 -31.06 3.77 -17.53
N ASN A 480 -30.54 2.54 -17.49
CA ASN A 480 -31.33 1.35 -17.84
C ASN A 480 -32.39 1.02 -16.78
N LYS A 481 -32.16 1.38 -15.51
CA LYS A 481 -33.16 1.22 -14.42
C LYS A 481 -34.25 2.30 -14.43
N SER A 482 -34.01 3.46 -15.06
CA SER A 482 -35.00 4.54 -15.16
C SER A 482 -35.89 4.46 -16.40
N VAL A 483 -35.77 3.41 -17.20
CA VAL A 483 -36.51 3.17 -18.46
C VAL A 483 -37.50 1.99 -18.30
N ILE A 484 -37.72 1.51 -17.07
CA ILE A 484 -38.71 0.47 -16.74
C ILE A 484 -39.83 1.09 -15.90
#